data_AF-A0A8J7QEM6-F1
#
_entry.id   AF-A0A8J7QEM6-F1
#
_cell.length_a   1.000
_cell.length_b   1.000
_cell.length_c   1.000
_cell.angle_alpha   90.00
_cell.angle_beta   90.00
_cell.angle_gamma   90.00
#
_symmetry.space_group_name_H-M   'P 1'
#
loop_
_entity.id
_entity.type
_entity.pdbx_description
1 polymer ?
#
loop_
_entity_poly.entity_id
_entity_poly.type
_entity_poly.pdbx_seq_one_letter_code
_entity_poly.pdbx_strand_id
1 'polypeptide(L)'
;MKEPEGSAISTAGWLYSKNVLGKLIFLRLRDSTGIVQVAVRAENVGEKAFEALKGLQPESTVSIDGVVRKDSRAPGGVEVQAKAVRVICPSETFPIRPGVGKKFLLDNR
;
A
#
# COMPACT_ATOMS: atom_id res chain seq x y z
N MET A 1 6.25 -11.14 -6.96
CA MET A 1 7.38 -10.42 -7.59
C MET A 1 8.61 -11.31 -7.59
N LYS A 2 9.24 -11.52 -8.76
CA LYS A 2 10.46 -12.33 -8.97
C LYS A 2 11.70 -11.46 -9.23
N GLU A 3 11.65 -10.19 -8.85
CA GLU A 3 12.74 -9.25 -9.14
C GLU A 3 13.86 -9.38 -8.11
N PRO A 4 15.14 -9.25 -8.53
CA PRO A 4 16.26 -9.33 -7.62
C PRO A 4 16.26 -8.16 -6.63
N GLU A 5 16.85 -8.38 -5.46
CA GLU A 5 17.07 -7.30 -4.49
C GLU A 5 17.86 -6.14 -5.12
N GLY A 6 17.49 -4.92 -4.79
CA GLY A 6 18.11 -3.71 -5.34
C GLY A 6 17.50 -3.24 -6.67
N SER A 7 16.59 -4.02 -7.27
CA SER A 7 15.92 -3.60 -8.51
C SER A 7 14.98 -2.42 -8.27
N ALA A 8 15.07 -1.41 -9.13
CA ALA A 8 14.13 -0.30 -9.15
C ALA A 8 12.85 -0.74 -9.87
N ILE A 9 11.71 -0.54 -9.23
CA ILE A 9 10.41 -1.02 -9.70
C ILE A 9 9.36 0.08 -9.60
N SER A 10 8.42 0.06 -10.54
CA SER A 10 7.22 0.88 -10.51
C SER A 10 6.02 -0.06 -10.45
N THR A 11 5.22 0.06 -9.40
CA THR A 11 4.02 -0.76 -9.22
C THR A 11 2.83 0.11 -8.89
N ALA A 12 1.65 -0.29 -9.36
CA ALA A 12 0.40 0.38 -9.06
C ALA A 12 -0.62 -0.65 -8.58
N GLY A 13 -1.49 -0.23 -7.66
CA GLY A 13 -2.50 -1.11 -7.10
C GLY A 13 -3.41 -0.39 -6.12
N TRP A 14 -4.17 -1.18 -5.39
CA TRP A 14 -5.14 -0.70 -4.41
C TRP A 14 -4.57 -0.84 -3.00
N LEU A 15 -4.78 0.20 -2.19
CA LEU A 15 -4.39 0.17 -0.78
C LEU A 15 -5.27 -0.84 -0.04
N TYR A 16 -4.73 -2.00 0.32
CA TYR A 16 -5.45 -3.00 1.10
C TYR A 16 -5.53 -2.60 2.58
N SER A 17 -4.41 -2.17 3.15
CA SER A 17 -4.36 -1.61 4.51
C SER A 17 -3.08 -0.83 4.72
N LYS A 18 -3.04 0.01 5.76
CA LYS A 18 -1.83 0.71 6.18
C LYS A 18 -1.63 0.63 7.68
N ASN A 19 -0.36 0.60 8.09
CA ASN A 19 0.05 0.78 9.48
C ASN A 19 1.01 1.97 9.56
N VAL A 20 0.74 2.91 10.45
CA VAL A 20 1.55 4.12 10.64
C VAL A 20 2.35 3.99 11.92
N LEU A 21 3.67 4.11 11.83
CA LEU A 21 4.60 4.10 12.96
C LEU A 21 5.51 5.34 12.88
N GLY A 22 5.08 6.43 13.50
CA GLY A 22 5.83 7.69 13.51
C GLY A 22 6.07 8.25 12.10
N LYS A 23 7.33 8.18 11.62
CA LYS A 23 7.78 8.63 10.28
C LYS A 23 7.88 7.49 9.25
N LEU A 24 7.39 6.31 9.57
CA LEU A 24 7.33 5.14 8.70
C LEU A 24 5.88 4.68 8.53
N ILE A 25 5.49 4.37 7.30
CA ILE A 25 4.20 3.76 6.98
C ILE A 25 4.46 2.45 6.26
N PHE A 26 3.85 1.37 6.75
CA PHE A 26 3.77 0.11 6.02
C PHE A 26 2.44 0.06 5.27
N LEU A 27 2.50 0.17 3.95
CA LEU A 27 1.36 -0.01 3.07
C LEU A 27 1.33 -1.48 2.63
N ARG A 28 0.16 -2.10 2.64
CA ARG A 28 -0.09 -3.34 1.91
C ARG A 28 -0.80 -2.99 0.63
N LEU A 29 -0.10 -3.11 -0.49
CA LEU A 29 -0.63 -2.83 -1.82
C LEU A 29 -1.11 -4.13 -2.44
N ARG A 30 -2.33 -4.15 -2.94
CA ARG A 30 -2.91 -5.29 -3.66
C ARG A 30 -2.91 -5.00 -5.15
N ASP A 31 -2.48 -5.97 -5.94
CA ASP A 31 -2.74 -6.04 -7.38
C ASP A 31 -3.55 -7.33 -7.71
N SER A 32 -3.91 -7.52 -8.97
CA SER A 32 -4.46 -8.77 -9.52
C SER A 32 -3.71 -10.05 -9.12
N THR A 33 -2.40 -10.01 -8.84
CA THR A 33 -1.56 -11.18 -8.56
C THR A 33 -1.36 -11.47 -7.07
N GLY A 34 -1.62 -10.52 -6.18
CA GLY A 34 -1.38 -10.68 -4.76
C GLY A 34 -1.24 -9.38 -3.99
N ILE A 35 -0.62 -9.48 -2.80
CA ILE A 35 -0.40 -8.35 -1.89
C ILE A 35 1.10 -8.23 -1.63
N VAL A 36 1.63 -7.01 -1.75
CA VAL A 36 3.02 -6.67 -1.44
C VAL A 36 3.08 -5.64 -0.32
N GLN A 37 4.07 -5.77 0.57
CA GLN A 37 4.35 -4.76 1.58
C GLN A 37 5.26 -3.68 1.02
N VAL A 38 4.90 -2.42 1.23
CA VAL A 38 5.70 -1.25 0.88
C VAL A 38 6.02 -0.45 2.15
N ALA A 39 7.31 -0.27 2.40
CA ALA A 39 7.83 0.59 3.45
C ALA A 39 8.02 2.02 2.91
N VAL A 40 7.27 2.97 3.47
CA VAL A 40 7.31 4.38 3.08
C VAL A 40 7.87 5.20 4.24
N ARG A 41 9.04 5.81 4.04
CA ARG A 41 9.64 6.73 5.01
C ARG A 41 9.41 8.17 4.59
N ALA A 42 9.06 9.04 5.55
CA ALA A 42 8.82 10.46 5.28
C ALA A 42 10.03 11.15 4.62
N GLU A 43 11.25 10.77 5.00
CA GLU A 43 12.50 11.29 4.42
C GLU A 43 12.67 10.95 2.93
N ASN A 44 12.12 9.82 2.47
CA ASN A 44 12.29 9.36 1.10
C ASN A 44 11.30 10.02 0.14
N VAL A 45 10.03 10.15 0.57
CA VAL A 45 8.92 10.59 -0.31
C VAL A 45 8.54 12.05 -0.10
N GLY A 46 9.09 12.71 0.92
CA GLY A 46 8.74 14.06 1.34
C GLY A 46 7.47 14.13 2.19
N GLU A 47 7.36 15.18 3.02
CA GLU A 47 6.29 15.33 4.01
C GLU A 47 4.89 15.39 3.38
N LYS A 48 4.73 16.13 2.26
CA LYS A 48 3.44 16.29 1.59
C LYS A 48 2.85 14.95 1.11
N ALA A 49 3.67 14.10 0.49
CA ALA A 49 3.22 12.78 0.02
C ALA A 49 2.98 11.83 1.21
N PHE A 50 3.82 11.92 2.24
CA PHE A 50 3.68 11.13 3.46
C PHE A 50 2.39 11.44 4.22
N GLU A 51 2.03 12.71 4.35
CA GLU A 51 0.76 13.14 4.97
C GLU A 51 -0.45 12.72 4.16
N ALA A 52 -0.41 12.82 2.83
CA ALA A 52 -1.48 12.31 1.97
C ALA A 52 -1.73 10.81 2.21
N LEU A 53 -0.67 10.02 2.39
CA LEU A 53 -0.77 8.59 2.71
C LEU A 53 -1.35 8.33 4.10
N LYS A 54 -1.10 9.19 5.09
CA LYS A 54 -1.72 9.09 6.43
C LYS A 54 -3.24 9.28 6.39
N GLY A 55 -3.76 10.10 5.48
CA GLY A 55 -5.20 10.30 5.30
C GLY A 55 -5.91 9.27 4.41
N LEU A 56 -5.14 8.52 3.60
CA LEU A 56 -5.67 7.68 2.53
C LEU A 56 -6.55 6.51 3.01
N GLN A 57 -7.75 6.35 2.44
CA GLN A 57 -8.66 5.25 2.78
C GLN A 57 -8.28 3.94 2.07
N PRO A 58 -8.64 2.76 2.61
CA PRO A 58 -8.56 1.50 1.87
C PRO A 58 -9.22 1.58 0.50
N GLU A 59 -8.77 0.75 -0.45
CA GLU A 59 -9.19 0.73 -1.86
C GLU A 59 -8.80 1.97 -2.68
N SER A 60 -8.05 2.92 -2.10
CA SER A 60 -7.46 4.02 -2.88
C SER A 60 -6.40 3.48 -3.85
N THR A 61 -6.41 3.98 -5.09
CA THR A 61 -5.42 3.62 -6.11
C THR A 61 -4.15 4.45 -5.92
N VAL A 62 -3.01 3.77 -5.76
CA VAL A 62 -1.70 4.39 -5.61
C VAL A 62 -0.69 3.77 -6.56
N SER A 63 0.20 4.62 -7.07
CA SER A 63 1.41 4.22 -7.78
C SER A 63 2.62 4.44 -6.89
N ILE A 64 3.53 3.48 -6.89
CA ILE A 64 4.70 3.44 -6.03
C ILE A 64 5.90 3.16 -6.91
N ASP A 65 6.87 4.07 -6.86
CA ASP A 65 8.19 3.87 -7.42
C ASP A 65 9.13 3.57 -6.25
N GLY A 66 9.82 2.43 -6.31
CA GLY A 66 10.59 1.94 -5.18
C GLY A 66 11.69 0.99 -5.57
N VAL A 67 12.31 0.40 -4.55
CA VAL A 67 13.38 -0.58 -4.71
C VAL A 67 13.00 -1.86 -3.96
N VAL A 68 13.19 -3.00 -4.61
CA VAL A 68 12.96 -4.31 -4.00
C VAL A 68 14.00 -4.56 -2.92
N ARG A 69 13.54 -4.95 -1.74
CA ARG A 69 14.39 -5.32 -0.60
C ARG A 69 13.92 -6.65 -0.02
N LYS A 70 14.85 -7.56 0.26
CA LYS A 70 14.51 -8.79 0.96
C LYS A 70 14.47 -8.51 2.45
N ASP A 71 13.34 -8.83 3.06
CA ASP A 71 13.17 -8.74 4.51
C ASP A 71 12.40 -9.98 4.96
N SER A 72 13.04 -10.82 5.78
CA SER A 72 12.45 -12.05 6.29
C SER A 72 11.25 -11.81 7.21
N ARG A 73 11.06 -10.58 7.69
CA ARG A 73 9.91 -10.17 8.50
C ARG A 73 8.72 -9.72 7.64
N ALA A 74 8.95 -9.44 6.37
CA ALA A 74 7.88 -9.02 5.46
C ALA A 74 7.03 -10.22 5.00
N PRO A 75 5.71 -10.06 4.82
CA PRO A 75 4.87 -11.09 4.21
C PRO A 75 5.39 -11.43 2.80
N GLY A 76 5.81 -12.68 2.59
CA GLY A 76 6.42 -13.13 1.33
C GLY A 76 7.95 -12.94 1.23
N GLY A 77 8.62 -12.52 2.31
CA GLY A 77 10.08 -12.39 2.39
C GLY A 77 10.68 -11.23 1.58
N VAL A 78 9.82 -10.40 0.99
CA VAL A 78 10.19 -9.29 0.11
C VAL A 78 9.31 -8.09 0.44
N GLU A 79 9.93 -6.92 0.54
CA GLU A 79 9.25 -5.64 0.65
C GLU A 79 9.75 -4.67 -0.43
N VAL A 80 9.00 -3.60 -0.64
CA VAL A 80 9.39 -2.51 -1.53
C VAL A 80 9.67 -1.27 -0.68
N GLN A 81 10.86 -0.70 -0.79
CA GLN A 81 11.15 0.60 -0.21
C GLN A 81 10.70 1.69 -1.18
N ALA A 82 9.69 2.47 -0.79
CA ALA A 82 9.20 3.55 -1.64
C ALA A 82 10.20 4.70 -1.70
N LYS A 83 10.49 5.12 -2.94
CA LYS A 83 11.23 6.35 -3.27
C LYS A 83 10.27 7.47 -3.66
N ALA A 84 9.21 7.14 -4.38
CA ALA A 84 8.14 8.08 -4.68
C ALA A 84 6.78 7.37 -4.58
N VAL A 85 5.77 8.12 -4.15
CA VAL A 85 4.40 7.63 -4.10
C VAL A 85 3.48 8.68 -4.70
N ARG A 86 2.57 8.24 -5.57
CA ARG A 86 1.54 9.07 -6.17
C ARG A 86 0.17 8.47 -5.88
N VAL A 87 -0.71 9.26 -5.29
CA VAL A 87 -2.12 8.90 -5.16
C VAL A 87 -2.79 9.22 -6.50
N ILE A 88 -3.28 8.18 -7.19
CA ILE A 88 -3.95 8.33 -8.48
C ILE A 88 -5.42 8.69 -8.25
N CYS A 89 -6.08 7.91 -7.39
CA CYS A 89 -7.48 8.08 -7.06
C CYS A 89 -7.69 7.79 -5.58
N PRO A 90 -8.00 8.82 -4.75
CA PRO A 90 -8.40 8.57 -3.38
C PRO A 90 -9.79 7.91 -3.38
N SER A 91 -9.93 6.80 -2.66
CA SER A 91 -11.23 6.16 -2.46
C SER A 91 -12.05 6.93 -1.43
N GLU A 92 -13.36 6.98 -1.67
CA GLU A 92 -14.31 7.31 -0.62
C GLU A 92 -14.36 6.19 0.43
N THR A 93 -14.98 6.49 1.57
CA THR A 93 -15.10 5.55 2.70
C THR A 93 -15.65 4.21 2.23
N PHE A 94 -14.81 3.16 2.31
CA PHE A 94 -15.21 1.82 1.88
C PHE A 94 -16.35 1.30 2.79
N PRO A 95 -17.49 0.89 2.21
CA PRO A 95 -18.69 0.53 2.99
C PRO A 95 -18.57 -0.84 3.68
N ILE A 96 -17.71 -1.73 3.15
CA ILE A 96 -17.55 -3.09 3.68
C ILE A 96 -16.50 -3.08 4.80
N ARG A 97 -16.95 -3.34 6.03
CA ARG A 97 -16.11 -3.34 7.25
C ARG A 97 -16.29 -4.64 8.03
N PRO A 98 -15.32 -5.06 8.87
CA PRO A 98 -15.51 -6.21 9.75
C PRO A 98 -16.78 -6.06 10.59
N GLY A 99 -17.67 -7.06 10.55
CA GLY A 99 -18.93 -7.06 11.29
C GLY A 99 -20.19 -6.70 10.48
N VAL A 100 -20.08 -6.39 9.19
CA VAL A 100 -21.27 -6.23 8.34
C VAL A 100 -21.95 -7.58 8.04
N GLY A 101 -23.28 -7.60 8.04
CA GLY A 101 -24.07 -8.81 7.85
C GLY A 101 -23.98 -9.37 6.41
N LYS A 102 -24.19 -10.69 6.27
CA LYS A 102 -24.13 -11.39 4.97
C LYS A 102 -25.00 -10.77 3.87
N LYS A 103 -26.19 -10.25 4.22
CA LYS A 103 -27.10 -9.62 3.26
C LYS A 103 -26.48 -8.35 2.65
N PHE A 104 -25.91 -7.48 3.49
CA PHE A 104 -25.22 -6.26 3.07
C PHE A 104 -24.01 -6.54 2.17
N LEU A 105 -23.27 -7.62 2.44
CA LEU A 105 -22.16 -8.05 1.57
C LEU A 105 -22.64 -8.50 0.18
N LEU A 106 -23.83 -9.09 0.08
CA LEU A 106 -24.40 -9.54 -1.20
C LEU A 106 -24.98 -8.38 -2.00
N ASP A 107 -25.57 -7.38 -1.33
CA ASP A 107 -26.12 -6.17 -1.96
C ASP A 107 -25.03 -5.23 -2.50
N ASN A 108 -23.79 -5.31 -2.00
CA ASN A 108 -22.65 -4.49 -2.40
C ASN A 108 -21.57 -5.31 -3.14
N ARG A 109 -21.99 -6.28 -3.96
CA ARG A 109 -21.11 -7.20 -4.70
C ARG A 109 -20.68 -6.67 -6.06
#